data_AF-A0ABD0QLL6-F1
#
_entry.id   AF-A0ABD0QLL6-F1
#
_cell.length_a   1.000
_cell.length_b   1.000
_cell.length_c   1.000
_cell.angle_alpha   90.00
_cell.angle_beta   90.00
_cell.angle_gamma   90.00
#
_symmetry.space_group_name_H-M   'P 1'
#
loop_
_entity.id
_entity.type
_entity.pdbx_description
1 polymer ?
#
loop_
_entity_poly.entity_id
_entity_poly.type
_entity_poly.pdbx_seq_one_letter_code
_entity_poly.pdbx_strand_id
1 'polypeptide(L)' 'MNRVVPEAFLPFFIKTVGHFAKYIVRHGKEQRGEFQRTNFCKAIESKSTRRFVKKFVQTQIGTETRLSGRH' A
#
# COMPACT_ATOMS: atom_id res chain seq x y z
N MET A 1 15.51 19.41 -15.78
CA MET A 1 14.19 19.20 -16.45
C MET A 1 13.42 17.94 -16.03
N ASN A 2 13.93 17.05 -15.17
CA ASN A 2 13.24 15.78 -14.85
C ASN A 2 12.31 15.79 -13.60
N ARG A 3 11.87 16.97 -13.11
CA ARG A 3 11.04 17.07 -11.88
C ARG A 3 9.54 17.24 -12.13
N VAL A 4 9.18 17.87 -13.24
CA VAL A 4 7.78 18.19 -13.58
C VAL A 4 6.91 16.95 -13.64
N VAL A 5 7.43 15.88 -14.26
CA VAL A 5 6.69 14.62 -14.42
C VAL A 5 6.45 13.97 -13.05
N PRO A 6 7.47 13.66 -12.22
CA PRO A 6 7.24 13.15 -10.86
C PRO A 6 6.31 14.01 -10.02
N GLU A 7 6.48 15.34 -10.02
CA GLU A 7 5.67 16.26 -9.22
C GLU A 7 4.19 16.22 -9.61
N ALA A 8 3.88 16.10 -10.92
CA ALA A 8 2.50 15.95 -11.38
C ALA A 8 1.86 14.61 -10.97
N PHE A 9 2.67 13.56 -10.78
CA PHE A 9 2.18 12.25 -10.34
C PHE A 9 2.07 12.11 -8.81
N LEU A 10 2.81 12.89 -8.03
CA LEU A 10 2.79 12.84 -6.56
C LEU A 10 1.37 12.97 -5.97
N PRO A 11 0.50 13.92 -6.39
CA PRO A 11 -0.85 14.04 -5.85
C PRO A 11 -1.66 12.76 -6.02
N PHE A 12 -1.52 12.07 -7.16
CA PHE A 12 -2.19 10.80 -7.40
C PHE A 12 -1.70 9.73 -6.44
N PHE A 13 -0.39 9.60 -6.24
CA PHE A 13 0.17 8.62 -5.30
C PHE A 13 -0.20 8.92 -3.85
N ILE A 14 -0.10 10.17 -3.41
CA ILE A 14 -0.45 10.57 -2.03
C ILE A 14 -1.92 10.24 -1.75
N LYS A 15 -2.82 10.62 -2.65
CA LYS A 15 -4.25 10.34 -2.52
C LYS A 15 -4.55 8.83 -2.54
N THR A 16 -3.89 8.09 -3.44
CA THR A 16 -4.24 6.71 -3.75
C THR A 16 -3.56 5.68 -2.84
N VAL A 17 -2.32 5.94 -2.41
CA VAL A 17 -1.53 5.00 -1.60
C VAL A 17 -0.89 5.61 -0.35
N GLY A 18 -0.84 6.94 -0.21
CA GLY A 18 -0.20 7.61 0.92
C GLY A 18 -0.81 7.30 2.30
N HIS A 19 -2.02 6.75 2.34
CA HIS A 19 -2.74 6.37 3.57
C HIS A 19 -2.49 4.92 4.01
N PHE A 20 -1.57 4.19 3.38
CA PHE A 20 -1.30 2.76 3.66
C PHE A 20 -0.94 2.49 5.13
N ALA A 21 -0.26 3.43 5.81
CA ALA A 21 0.17 3.28 7.20
C ALA A 21 -1.02 3.05 8.17
N LYS A 22 -2.21 3.58 7.85
CA LYS A 22 -3.45 3.35 8.64
C LYS A 22 -3.91 1.88 8.61
N TYR A 23 -3.37 1.08 7.69
CA TYR A 23 -3.68 -0.33 7.52
C TYR A 23 -2.54 -1.23 7.99
N ILE A 24 -1.58 -0.69 8.76
CA ILE A 24 -0.57 -1.48 9.43
C ILE A 24 -1.04 -1.73 10.86
N VAL A 25 -1.29 -2.99 11.20
CA VAL A 25 -1.72 -3.41 12.54
C VAL A 25 -0.51 -3.97 13.30
N ARG A 26 -0.35 -3.55 14.56
CA ARG A 26 0.71 -4.08 15.45
C ARG A 26 0.04 -4.83 16.59
N HIS A 27 0.37 -6.12 16.74
CA HIS A 27 -0.19 -6.98 17.79
C HIS A 27 0.60 -6.93 19.11
N GLY A 28 1.61 -6.05 19.22
CA GLY A 28 2.40 -5.84 20.42
C GLY A 28 3.47 -4.77 20.20
N LYS A 29 4.13 -4.32 21.28
CA LYS A 29 5.16 -3.25 21.23
C LYS A 29 6.39 -3.64 20.39
N GLU A 30 6.73 -4.92 20.33
CA GLU A 30 7.91 -5.44 19.61
C GLU A 30 7.57 -6.17 18.31
N GLN A 31 6.30 -6.31 17.97
CA GLN A 31 5.90 -7.04 16.77
C GLN A 31 6.00 -6.15 15.53
N ARG A 32 6.53 -6.73 14.44
CA ARG A 32 6.48 -6.09 13.12
C ARG A 32 5.03 -5.87 12.73
N GLY A 33 4.75 -4.71 12.16
CA GLY A 33 3.39 -4.38 11.73
C GLY A 33 2.94 -5.24 10.56
N GLU A 34 1.73 -5.78 10.63
CA GLU A 34 1.10 -6.52 9.56
C GLU A 34 0.29 -5.58 8.67
N PHE A 35 0.58 -5.58 7.37
CA PHE A 35 -0.16 -4.78 6.40
C PHE A 35 -1.47 -5.46 5.98
N GLN A 36 -2.59 -4.84 6.35
CA GLN A 36 -3.96 -5.27 6.08
C GLN A 36 -4.37 -4.96 4.63
N ARG A 37 -3.75 -5.66 3.66
CA ARG A 37 -3.91 -5.45 2.22
C ARG A 37 -5.38 -5.42 1.76
N THR A 38 -6.21 -6.32 2.27
CA THR A 38 -7.63 -6.40 1.90
C THR A 38 -8.39 -5.15 2.32
N ASN A 39 -8.18 -4.68 3.56
CA ASN A 39 -8.85 -3.50 4.09
C ASN A 39 -8.40 -2.23 3.39
N PHE A 40 -7.10 -2.12 3.10
CA PHE A 40 -6.54 -1.03 2.31
C PHE A 40 -7.17 -0.94 0.92
N CYS A 41 -7.24 -2.07 0.19
CA CYS A 41 -7.84 -2.08 -1.15
C CYS A 41 -9.36 -1.81 -1.12
N LYS A 42 -10.07 -2.19 -0.04
CA LYS A 42 -11.52 -1.96 0.10
C LYS A 42 -11.86 -0.49 0.34
N ALA A 43 -10.95 0.27 0.95
CA ALA A 43 -11.15 1.71 1.19
C ALA A 43 -11.11 2.56 -0.09
N ILE A 44 -10.69 1.98 -1.22
CA ILE A 44 -10.70 2.66 -2.51
C ILE A 44 -12.07 2.51 -3.17
N GLU A 45 -12.82 3.61 -3.20
CA GLU A 45 -14.18 3.69 -3.77
C GLU A 45 -14.19 3.38 -5.27
N SER A 46 -13.36 4.08 -6.04
CA SER A 46 -13.26 3.92 -7.49
C SER A 46 -12.81 2.51 -7.89
N LYS A 47 -13.59 1.83 -8.73
CA LYS A 47 -13.31 0.46 -9.20
C LYS A 47 -12.01 0.40 -10.03
N SER A 48 -11.76 1.37 -10.89
CA SER A 48 -10.53 1.42 -11.71
C SER A 48 -9.30 1.68 -10.83
N THR A 49 -9.38 2.66 -9.94
CA THR A 49 -8.33 2.97 -8.96
C THR A 49 -8.05 1.76 -8.05
N ARG A 50 -9.09 1.05 -7.60
CA ARG A 50 -8.93 -0.17 -6.80
C ARG A 50 -8.20 -1.29 -7.54
N ARG A 51 -8.43 -1.44 -8.86
CA ARG A 51 -7.68 -2.41 -9.69
C ARG A 51 -6.21 -2.02 -9.78
N PHE A 52 -5.93 -0.74 -10.02
CA PHE A 52 -4.56 -0.21 -10.00
C PHE A 52 -3.88 -0.49 -8.65
N VAL A 53 -4.51 -0.11 -7.54
CA VAL A 53 -3.96 -0.31 -6.19
C VAL A 53 -3.71 -1.77 -5.87
N LYS A 54 -4.61 -2.68 -6.24
CA LYS A 54 -4.42 -4.13 -6.04
C LYS A 54 -3.13 -4.63 -6.70
N LYS A 55 -2.85 -4.16 -7.93
CA LYS A 55 -1.63 -4.50 -8.68
C LYS A 55 -0.41 -3.80 -8.10
N PHE A 56 -0.51 -2.50 -7.80
CA PHE A 56 0.56 -1.73 -7.18
C PHE A 56 1.03 -2.36 -5.86
N VAL A 57 0.10 -2.73 -4.98
CA VAL A 57 0.43 -3.41 -3.72
C VAL A 57 1.11 -4.75 -3.98
N GLN A 58 0.67 -5.50 -5.00
CA GLN A 58 1.26 -6.79 -5.34
C GLN A 58 2.74 -6.67 -5.75
N THR A 59 3.10 -5.61 -6.47
CA THR A 59 4.42 -5.46 -7.07
C THR A 59 5.38 -4.63 -6.23
N GLN A 60 4.91 -3.53 -5.61
CA GLN A 60 5.78 -2.55 -4.94
C GLN A 60 5.74 -2.60 -3.41
N ILE A 61 4.62 -3.06 -2.80
CA ILE A 61 4.47 -3.09 -1.33
C ILE A 61 4.54 -4.54 -0.79
N GLY A 62 4.26 -5.53 -1.64
CA GLY A 62 3.99 -6.91 -1.23
C GLY A 62 5.19 -7.87 -1.14
N THR A 63 6.43 -7.39 -1.29
CA THR A 63 7.60 -8.27 -1.43
C THR A 63 8.46 -8.44 -0.18
N GLU A 64 8.19 -7.73 0.93
CA GLU A 64 9.06 -7.80 2.12
C GLU A 64 8.38 -8.29 3.42
N THR A 65 7.10 -8.69 3.36
CA THR A 65 6.37 -9.19 4.54
C THR A 65 6.10 -10.70 4.51
N ARG A 66 6.69 -11.45 3.57
CA ARG A 66 6.60 -12.92 3.54
C ARG A 66 7.97 -13.54 3.66
N LEU A 67 8.40 -13.83 4.88
CA LEU A 67 9.03 -15.10 5.29
C LEU A 67 9.11 -15.12 6.83
N SER A 68 7.95 -15.27 7.48
CA SER A 68 7.86 -15.94 8.78
C SER A 68 6.57 -16.75 8.75
N GLY A 69 6.67 -18.06 8.96
CA GLY A 69 5.54 -18.98 9.01
C GLY A 69 5.19 -19.68 7.70
N ARG A 70 6.10 -20.51 7.18
CA ARG A 70 5.69 -21.80 6.62
C ARG A 70 6.03 -22.84 7.69
N HIS A 71 4.99 -23.38 8.30
CA HIS A 71 5.04 -24.61 9.07
C HIS A 71 4.69 -25.77 8.15
#